data_AF-A0A9R1AE92-F1
#
_entry.id   AF-A0A9R1AE92-F1
#
_cell.length_a   1.000
_cell.length_b   1.000
_cell.length_c   1.000
_cell.angle_alpha   90.00
_cell.angle_beta   90.00
_cell.angle_gamma   90.00
#
_symmetry.space_group_name_H-M   'P 1'
#
loop_
_entity.id
_entity.type
_entity.pdbx_description
1 polymer ?
#
loop_
_entity_poly.entity_id
_entity_poly.type
_entity_poly.pdbx_seq_one_letter_code
_entity_poly.pdbx_strand_id
1 'polypeptide(L)'
;MVDTLSEEKIIGYFKNKSILITGSTGFLGKILVEKILRVQPDVKKIYLPVRAVDAAAAKDRVETEVVGKELFGLLREKHGDWFQSFICEKIVPLAGDVMREDFGVDSETLRELRVTQELDVIVNGAATTNFYERCVVVN
;
A
#
# COMPACT_ATOMS: atom_id res chain seq x y z
N MET A 1 21.95 -8.08 -23.75
CA MET A 1 21.16 -6.84 -23.80
C MET A 1 20.24 -6.86 -22.60
N VAL A 2 20.44 -5.94 -21.65
CA VAL A 2 19.44 -5.72 -20.60
C VAL A 2 18.38 -4.87 -21.27
N ASP A 3 17.18 -5.41 -21.49
CA ASP A 3 16.07 -4.63 -22.03
C ASP A 3 15.81 -3.45 -21.08
N THR A 4 16.15 -2.25 -21.52
CA THR A 4 15.90 -1.04 -20.75
C THR A 4 14.39 -0.83 -20.68
N LEU A 5 13.82 -0.93 -19.48
CA LEU A 5 12.41 -0.63 -19.24
C LEU A 5 12.16 0.87 -19.51
N SER A 6 11.37 1.19 -20.53
CA SER A 6 10.92 2.57 -20.76
C SER A 6 9.88 2.97 -19.72
N GLU A 7 9.76 4.28 -19.44
CA GLU A 7 8.79 4.80 -18.47
C GLU A 7 7.35 4.35 -18.79
N GLU A 8 6.96 4.40 -20.07
CA GLU A 8 5.65 3.95 -20.55
C GLU A 8 5.39 2.48 -20.25
N LYS A 9 6.41 1.61 -20.40
CA LYS A 9 6.29 0.18 -20.09
C LYS A 9 6.11 -0.05 -18.59
N ILE A 10 6.83 0.71 -17.76
CA ILE A 10 6.72 0.61 -16.29
C ILE A 10 5.33 1.07 -15.83
N ILE A 11 4.86 2.22 -16.33
CA ILE A 11 3.53 2.74 -16.01
C ILE A 11 2.46 1.77 -16.51
N GLY A 12 2.59 1.25 -17.74
CA GLY A 12 1.67 0.30 -18.33
C GLY A 12 1.59 -1.03 -17.59
N TYR A 13 2.70 -1.48 -16.98
CA TYR A 13 2.73 -2.72 -16.20
C TYR A 13 1.74 -2.73 -15.03
N PHE A 14 1.56 -1.59 -14.36
CA PHE A 14 0.65 -1.47 -13.20
C PHE A 14 -0.83 -1.34 -13.56
N LYS A 15 -1.16 -1.20 -14.86
CA LYS A 15 -2.55 -1.13 -15.30
C LYS A 15 -3.30 -2.41 -14.97
N ASN A 16 -4.49 -2.28 -14.37
CA ASN A 16 -5.34 -3.37 -13.91
C ASN A 16 -4.68 -4.34 -12.93
N LYS A 17 -3.57 -3.95 -12.30
CA LYS A 17 -2.86 -4.78 -11.31
C LYS A 17 -3.42 -4.57 -9.91
N SER A 18 -3.46 -5.66 -9.15
CA SER A 18 -3.65 -5.63 -7.70
C SER A 18 -2.29 -5.71 -7.01
N ILE A 19 -2.03 -4.79 -6.10
CA ILE A 19 -0.72 -4.62 -5.47
C ILE A 19 -0.87 -4.67 -3.96
N LEU A 20 -0.02 -5.43 -3.26
CA LEU A 20 0.09 -5.37 -1.80
C LEU A 20 1.37 -4.65 -1.42
N ILE A 21 1.25 -3.59 -0.61
CA ILE A 21 2.38 -2.77 -0.18
C ILE A 21 2.47 -2.80 1.34
N THR A 22 3.47 -3.50 1.87
CA THR A 22 3.78 -3.46 3.30
C THR A 22 4.62 -2.22 3.62
N GLY A 23 4.51 -1.71 4.86
CA GLY A 23 5.27 -0.52 5.26
C GLY A 23 4.78 0.78 4.60
N SER A 24 3.53 0.80 4.15
CA SER A 24 2.90 1.94 3.46
C SER A 24 2.81 3.21 4.31
N THR A 25 2.81 3.08 5.63
CA THR A 25 2.85 4.22 6.57
C THR A 25 4.25 4.84 6.70
N GLY A 26 5.29 4.12 6.28
CA GLY A 26 6.66 4.61 6.21
C GLY A 26 6.84 5.70 5.14
N PHE A 27 7.96 6.41 5.17
CA PHE A 27 8.23 7.53 4.27
C PHE A 27 8.15 7.14 2.79
N LEU A 28 8.90 6.11 2.38
CA LEU A 28 8.92 5.66 0.99
C LEU A 28 7.61 4.97 0.57
N GLY A 29 6.97 4.25 1.50
CA GLY A 29 5.74 3.51 1.24
C GLY A 29 4.60 4.42 0.75
N LYS A 30 4.33 5.51 1.46
CA LYS A 30 3.28 6.47 1.04
C LYS A 30 3.61 7.19 -0.27
N ILE A 31 4.89 7.47 -0.54
CA ILE A 31 5.35 8.05 -1.81
C ILE A 31 5.07 7.07 -2.95
N LEU A 32 5.36 5.79 -2.75
CA LEU A 32 5.09 4.78 -3.76
C LEU A 32 3.59 4.65 -4.05
N VAL A 33 2.75 4.62 -3.01
CA VAL A 33 1.28 4.57 -3.17
C VAL A 33 0.78 5.79 -3.97
N GLU A 34 1.17 7.00 -3.56
CA GLU A 34 0.81 8.25 -4.27
C GLU A 34 1.27 8.20 -5.73
N LYS A 35 2.53 7.83 -5.95
CA LYS A 35 3.13 7.83 -7.29
C LYS A 35 2.39 6.88 -8.21
N ILE A 36 2.09 5.66 -7.77
CA ILE A 36 1.35 4.66 -8.57
C ILE A 36 -0.02 5.23 -8.95
N LEU A 37 -0.79 5.74 -7.97
CA LEU A 37 -2.12 6.30 -8.23
C LEU A 37 -2.09 7.49 -9.19
N ARG A 38 -1.04 8.32 -9.09
CA ARG A 38 -0.90 9.51 -9.93
C ARG A 38 -0.53 9.19 -11.38
N VAL A 39 0.40 8.26 -11.59
CA VAL A 39 0.91 7.92 -12.94
C VAL A 39 0.12 6.81 -13.61
N GLN A 40 -0.52 5.93 -12.84
CA GLN A 40 -1.35 4.83 -13.34
C GLN A 40 -2.67 4.76 -12.57
N PRO A 41 -3.65 5.63 -12.87
CA PRO A 41 -4.95 5.63 -12.19
C PRO A 41 -5.79 4.39 -12.51
N ASP A 42 -5.47 3.63 -13.56
CA ASP A 42 -6.15 2.37 -13.91
C ASP A 42 -5.62 1.16 -13.13
N VAL A 43 -4.82 1.36 -12.07
CA VAL A 43 -4.50 0.29 -11.12
C VAL A 43 -5.81 -0.27 -10.54
N LYS A 44 -5.88 -1.60 -10.34
CA LYS A 44 -7.11 -2.25 -9.90
C LYS A 44 -7.36 -1.99 -8.42
N LYS A 45 -6.43 -2.43 -7.56
CA LYS A 45 -6.49 -2.27 -6.10
C LYS A 45 -5.08 -2.18 -5.52
N ILE A 46 -4.92 -1.40 -4.46
CA ILE A 46 -3.71 -1.34 -3.63
C ILE A 46 -4.10 -1.71 -2.20
N TYR A 47 -3.64 -2.88 -1.76
CA TYR A 47 -3.85 -3.42 -0.43
C TYR A 47 -2.74 -2.93 0.51
N LEU A 48 -3.13 -2.30 1.61
CA LEU A 48 -2.22 -1.70 2.57
C LEU A 48 -2.36 -2.40 3.93
N PRO A 49 -1.65 -3.51 4.18
CA PRO A 49 -1.54 -4.08 5.51
C PRO A 49 -0.84 -3.11 6.46
N VAL A 50 -1.55 -2.72 7.51
CA VAL A 50 -1.06 -1.82 8.56
C VAL A 50 -1.36 -2.43 9.93
N ARG A 51 -0.43 -2.24 10.86
CA ARG A 51 -0.60 -2.71 12.24
C ARG A 51 -1.78 -1.97 12.88
N ALA A 52 -2.86 -2.70 13.14
CA ALA A 52 -4.09 -2.18 13.73
C ALA A 52 -4.83 -3.33 14.43
N VAL A 53 -5.72 -2.98 15.36
CA VAL A 53 -6.50 -3.97 16.12
C VAL A 53 -7.69 -4.51 15.33
N ASP A 54 -8.23 -3.73 14.39
CA ASP A 54 -9.36 -4.07 13.54
C ASP A 54 -9.35 -3.25 12.25
N ALA A 55 -10.31 -3.52 11.36
CA ALA A 55 -10.44 -2.85 10.07
C ALA A 55 -10.74 -1.34 10.19
N ALA A 56 -11.45 -0.91 11.24
CA ALA A 56 -11.77 0.50 11.45
C ALA A 56 -10.51 1.29 11.83
N ALA A 57 -9.72 0.75 12.75
CA ALA A 57 -8.42 1.29 13.13
C ALA A 57 -7.43 1.26 11.95
N ALA A 58 -7.45 0.22 11.11
CA ALA A 58 -6.64 0.17 9.91
C ALA A 58 -7.01 1.28 8.91
N LYS A 59 -8.32 1.52 8.71
CA LYS A 59 -8.82 2.59 7.86
C LYS A 59 -8.41 3.96 8.39
N ASP A 60 -8.64 4.23 9.66
CA ASP A 60 -8.27 5.51 10.30
C ASP A 60 -6.76 5.77 10.21
N ARG A 61 -5.96 4.73 10.43
CA ARG A 61 -4.51 4.81 10.32
C ARG A 61 -4.05 5.13 8.90
N VAL A 62 -4.60 4.46 7.88
CA VAL A 62 -4.28 4.76 6.47
C VAL A 62 -4.70 6.17 6.10
N GLU A 63 -5.88 6.62 6.54
CA GLU A 63 -6.34 7.98 6.30
C GLU A 63 -5.38 9.01 6.94
N THR A 64 -5.01 8.81 8.20
CA THR A 64 -4.20 9.78 8.96
C THR A 64 -2.73 9.77 8.59
N GLU A 65 -2.14 8.60 8.34
CA GLU A 65 -0.69 8.42 8.13
C GLU A 65 -0.29 8.46 6.64
N VAL A 66 -1.22 8.16 5.72
CA VAL A 66 -0.95 8.04 4.27
C VAL A 66 -1.74 9.06 3.46
N VAL A 67 -3.06 8.90 3.32
CA VAL A 67 -3.90 9.65 2.37
C VAL A 67 -4.08 11.11 2.79
N GLY A 68 -4.23 11.37 4.08
CA GLY A 68 -4.42 12.70 4.66
C GLY A 68 -3.15 13.55 4.66
N LYS A 69 -1.99 13.01 4.28
CA LYS A 69 -0.75 13.80 4.18
C LYS A 69 -0.78 14.75 2.98
N GLU A 70 -0.05 15.85 3.09
CA GLU A 70 0.11 16.84 2.01
C GLU A 70 0.68 16.24 0.72
N LEU A 71 1.40 15.12 0.83
CA LEU A 71 1.87 14.31 -0.30
C LEU A 71 0.76 14.00 -1.32
N PHE A 72 -0.48 13.76 -0.86
CA PHE A 72 -1.63 13.48 -1.73
C PHE A 72 -2.32 14.75 -2.27
N GLY A 73 -1.74 15.94 -2.06
CA GLY A 73 -2.27 17.22 -2.51
C GLY A 73 -2.51 17.26 -4.01
N LEU A 74 -1.55 16.78 -4.82
CA LEU A 74 -1.70 16.73 -6.28
C LEU A 74 -2.84 15.82 -6.73
N LEU A 75 -3.04 14.68 -6.05
CA LEU A 75 -4.18 13.79 -6.33
C LEU A 75 -5.50 14.46 -5.90
N ARG A 76 -5.53 15.16 -4.77
CA ARG A 76 -6.70 15.94 -4.34
C ARG A 76 -7.07 17.02 -5.34
N GLU A 77 -6.11 17.79 -5.82
CA GLU A 77 -6.33 18.82 -6.84
C GLU A 77 -6.82 18.21 -8.16
N LYS A 78 -6.20 17.09 -8.59
CA LYS A 78 -6.55 16.41 -9.83
C LYS A 78 -7.98 15.83 -9.83
N HIS A 79 -8.42 15.27 -8.71
CA HIS A 79 -9.71 14.58 -8.61
C HIS A 79 -10.84 15.44 -8.00
N GLY A 80 -10.50 16.55 -7.31
CA GLY A 80 -11.46 17.43 -6.66
C GLY A 80 -12.40 16.67 -5.72
N ASP A 81 -13.70 16.91 -5.85
CA ASP A 81 -14.75 16.27 -5.04
C ASP A 81 -14.76 14.72 -5.17
N TRP A 82 -14.21 14.18 -6.26
CA TRP A 82 -14.12 12.74 -6.50
C TRP A 82 -12.92 12.08 -5.83
N PHE A 83 -12.02 12.84 -5.20
CA PHE A 83 -10.81 12.30 -4.60
C PHE A 83 -11.11 11.19 -3.59
N GLN A 84 -12.06 11.41 -2.69
CA GLN A 84 -12.40 10.42 -1.66
C GLN A 84 -12.98 9.14 -2.26
N SER A 85 -13.85 9.26 -3.26
CA SER A 85 -14.39 8.12 -4.00
C SER A 85 -13.29 7.36 -4.74
N PHE A 86 -12.37 8.05 -5.40
CA PHE A 86 -11.23 7.45 -6.08
C PHE A 86 -10.33 6.69 -5.10
N ILE A 87 -10.00 7.27 -3.95
CA ILE A 87 -9.21 6.60 -2.91
C ILE A 87 -9.93 5.36 -2.38
N CYS A 88 -11.23 5.45 -2.05
CA CYS A 88 -12.01 4.31 -1.58
C CYS A 88 -12.13 3.20 -2.64
N GLU A 89 -12.14 3.57 -3.93
CA GLU A 89 -12.10 2.61 -5.03
C GLU A 89 -10.73 1.94 -5.14
N LYS A 90 -9.63 2.66 -4.97
CA LYS A 90 -8.28 2.10 -5.25
C LYS A 90 -7.58 1.50 -4.04
N ILE A 91 -7.78 2.02 -2.84
CA ILE A 91 -7.05 1.63 -1.63
C ILE A 91 -7.91 0.74 -0.74
N VAL A 92 -7.33 -0.36 -0.27
CA VAL A 92 -7.94 -1.27 0.71
C VAL A 92 -7.03 -1.39 1.94
N PRO A 93 -7.33 -0.70 3.04
CA PRO A 93 -6.64 -0.89 4.31
C PRO A 93 -6.89 -2.30 4.85
N LEU A 94 -5.85 -2.98 5.31
CA LEU A 94 -5.97 -4.28 5.97
C LEU A 94 -5.35 -4.18 7.37
N ALA A 95 -6.08 -4.63 8.39
CA ALA A 95 -5.51 -4.82 9.70
C ALA A 95 -4.58 -6.04 9.66
N GLY A 96 -3.28 -5.81 9.83
CA GLY A 96 -2.30 -6.88 9.70
C GLY A 96 -0.94 -6.56 10.32
N ASP A 97 -0.24 -7.60 10.74
CA ASP A 97 1.14 -7.56 11.19
C ASP A 97 1.99 -8.52 10.33
N VAL A 98 2.99 -7.96 9.65
CA VAL A 98 3.88 -8.71 8.75
C VAL A 98 4.71 -9.78 9.46
N MET A 99 4.82 -9.72 10.80
CA MET A 99 5.52 -10.71 11.61
C MET A 99 4.66 -11.95 11.91
N ARG A 100 3.39 -11.95 11.52
CA ARG A 100 2.45 -13.07 11.71
C ARG A 100 2.21 -13.81 10.40
N GLU A 101 1.83 -15.07 10.51
CA GLU A 101 1.33 -15.85 9.37
C GLU A 101 0.18 -15.09 8.68
N ASP A 102 0.14 -15.16 7.36
CA ASP A 102 -0.82 -14.44 6.50
C ASP A 102 -0.91 -12.92 6.77
N PHE A 103 0.22 -12.33 7.18
CA PHE A 103 0.33 -10.93 7.60
C PHE A 103 -0.63 -10.58 8.75
N GLY A 104 -1.05 -11.56 9.56
CA GLY A 104 -2.00 -11.37 10.65
C GLY A 104 -3.39 -10.92 10.20
N VAL A 105 -3.70 -11.02 8.89
CA VAL A 105 -5.02 -10.78 8.33
C VAL A 105 -5.84 -12.05 8.50
N ASP A 106 -7.08 -11.94 8.93
CA ASP A 106 -7.92 -13.12 9.10
C ASP A 106 -8.21 -13.79 7.74
N SER A 107 -8.27 -15.12 7.76
CA SER A 107 -8.45 -15.94 6.56
C SER A 107 -9.77 -15.67 5.82
N GLU A 108 -10.79 -15.17 6.51
CA GLU A 108 -12.07 -14.82 5.90
C GLU A 108 -11.94 -13.56 5.07
N THR A 109 -11.35 -12.49 5.61
CA THR A 109 -11.01 -11.26 4.88
C THR A 109 -10.17 -11.54 3.65
N LEU A 110 -9.12 -12.38 3.76
CA LEU A 110 -8.27 -12.74 2.61
C LEU A 110 -9.06 -13.48 1.52
N ARG A 111 -10.00 -14.33 1.90
CA ARG A 111 -10.87 -15.08 0.99
C ARG A 111 -11.92 -14.18 0.35
N GLU A 112 -12.59 -13.33 1.12
CA GLU A 112 -13.62 -12.40 0.65
C GLU A 112 -13.06 -11.40 -0.34
N LEU A 113 -11.91 -10.82 -0.03
CA LEU A 113 -11.21 -9.88 -0.88
C LEU A 113 -10.44 -10.55 -2.03
N ARG A 114 -10.49 -11.89 -2.10
CA ARG A 114 -9.79 -12.74 -3.07
C ARG A 114 -8.32 -12.36 -3.23
N VAL A 115 -7.69 -11.84 -2.17
CA VAL A 115 -6.34 -11.27 -2.24
C VAL A 115 -5.37 -12.32 -2.74
N THR A 116 -5.48 -13.56 -2.26
CA THR A 116 -4.59 -14.66 -2.64
C THR A 116 -4.71 -15.10 -4.11
N GLN A 117 -5.82 -14.80 -4.78
CA GLN A 117 -6.07 -15.17 -6.18
C GLN A 117 -5.86 -14.00 -7.15
N GLU A 118 -6.09 -12.79 -6.68
CA GLU A 118 -6.12 -11.59 -7.53
C GLU A 118 -4.88 -10.71 -7.37
N LEU A 119 -3.93 -11.04 -6.49
CA LEU A 119 -2.70 -10.28 -6.31
C LEU A 119 -1.70 -10.52 -7.45
N ASP A 120 -1.20 -9.43 -8.04
CA ASP A 120 -0.18 -9.50 -9.08
C ASP A 120 1.22 -9.14 -8.56
N VAL A 121 1.30 -8.23 -7.58
CA VAL A 121 2.56 -7.63 -7.13
C VAL A 121 2.59 -7.49 -5.62
N ILE A 122 3.71 -7.90 -5.00
CA ILE A 122 4.02 -7.60 -3.60
C ILE A 122 5.22 -6.66 -3.56
N VAL A 123 5.06 -5.52 -2.88
CA VAL A 123 6.17 -4.64 -2.51
C VAL A 123 6.36 -4.72 -1.01
N ASN A 124 7.46 -5.36 -0.59
CA ASN A 124 7.80 -5.47 0.81
C ASN A 124 8.73 -4.33 1.24
N GLY A 125 8.16 -3.31 1.90
CA GLY A 125 8.89 -2.17 2.44
C GLY A 125 8.78 -2.04 3.97
N ALA A 126 8.09 -2.98 4.63
CA ALA A 126 7.96 -2.98 6.08
C ALA A 126 9.31 -3.31 6.74
N ALA A 127 9.82 -2.38 7.54
CA ALA A 127 10.99 -2.58 8.38
C ALA A 127 10.81 -1.81 9.69
N THR A 128 11.44 -2.30 10.76
CA THR A 128 11.64 -1.51 11.98
C THR A 128 12.82 -0.57 11.73
N THR A 129 12.55 0.72 11.60
CA THR A 129 13.61 1.74 11.51
C THR A 129 13.70 2.47 12.84
N ASN A 130 14.30 1.82 13.84
CA ASN A 130 14.61 2.44 15.11
C ASN A 130 16.12 2.73 15.17
N PHE A 131 16.50 3.99 15.03
CA PHE A 131 17.90 4.41 15.07
C PHE A 131 18.56 4.26 16.45
N TYR A 132 17.79 3.90 17.49
CA TYR A 132 18.25 3.72 18.86
C TYR A 132 18.19 2.26 19.35
N GLU A 133 17.85 1.31 18.48
CA GLU A 133 17.85 -0.10 18.85
C GLU A 133 19.28 -0.61 19.07
N ARG A 134 19.59 -1.09 20.28
CA ARG A 134 20.82 -1.84 20.53
C ARG A 134 20.72 -3.17 19.81
N CYS A 135 21.58 -3.39 18.82
CA CYS A 135 21.86 -4.73 18.31
C CYS A 135 22.52 -5.54 19.44
N VAL A 136 21.73 -6.36 20.14
CA VAL A 136 22.29 -7.42 20.98
C VAL A 136 22.71 -8.55 20.05
N VAL A 137 24.02 -8.70 19.86
CA VAL A 137 24.59 -9.89 19.23
C VAL A 137 24.40 -11.02 20.22
N VAL A 138 23.53 -11.96 19.88
CA VAL A 138 23.39 -13.21 20.63
C VAL A 138 24.52 -14.11 20.17
N ASN A 139 25.49 -14.38 21.05
CA ASN A 139 26.53 -15.39 20.86
C ASN A 139 25.97 -16.79 21.11
#